data_AF-A0A349TGU8-F1
#
_entry.id   AF-A0A349TGU8-F1
#
_cell.length_a   1.000
_cell.length_b   1.000
_cell.length_c   1.000
_cell.angle_alpha   90.00
_cell.angle_beta   90.00
_cell.angle_gamma   90.00
#
_symmetry.space_group_name_H-M   'P 1'
#
loop_
_entity.id
_entity.type
_entity.pdbx_description
1 polymer ?
#
loop_
_entity_poly.entity_id
_entity_poly.type
_entity_poly.pdbx_seq_one_letter_code
_entity_poly.pdbx_strand_id
1 'polypeptide(L)'
;MDIIETVFLRNSLVVAFAVIGVTIWISYFLADKLTNGRIHGSAIAIALGLVAAYFGGVATGGNTGVADVALFSGIGLMGGGMMRDFAIVATAFGVHLSELKKAGLAGVISIFAGVIVSFVVGAAIAVMFGYTDAAAITTIGAGAVTYIVGPV
;
A
#
# COMPACT_ATOMS: atom_id res chain seq x y z
N MET A 1 -5.11 31.94 -7.94
CA MET A 1 -4.71 30.56 -7.62
C MET A 1 -5.44 30.03 -6.38
N ASP A 2 -5.87 30.91 -5.49
CA ASP A 2 -6.55 30.59 -4.22
C ASP A 2 -7.85 29.78 -4.34
N ILE A 3 -8.68 30.03 -5.37
CA ILE A 3 -9.96 29.30 -5.52
C ILE A 3 -9.72 27.83 -5.87
N ILE A 4 -8.80 27.56 -6.81
CA ILE A 4 -8.49 26.19 -7.25
C ILE A 4 -7.87 25.41 -6.09
N GLU A 5 -6.91 26.01 -5.40
CA GLU A 5 -6.26 25.41 -4.23
C GLU A 5 -7.29 25.13 -3.13
N THR A 6 -8.18 26.08 -2.82
CA THR A 6 -9.24 25.91 -1.81
C THR A 6 -10.20 24.78 -2.18
N VAL A 7 -10.61 24.68 -3.45
CA VAL A 7 -11.50 23.61 -3.93
C VAL A 7 -10.82 22.25 -3.81
N PHE A 8 -9.54 22.15 -4.16
CA PHE A 8 -8.80 20.89 -4.11
C PHE A 8 -8.52 20.47 -2.66
N LEU A 9 -8.18 21.40 -1.77
CA LEU A 9 -8.00 21.12 -0.35
C LEU A 9 -9.29 20.66 0.31
N ARG A 10 -10.43 21.29 0.00
CA ARG A 10 -11.75 20.86 0.50
C ARG A 10 -12.18 19.50 -0.03
N ASN A 11 -11.71 19.12 -1.22
CA ASN A 11 -12.05 17.85 -1.88
C ASN A 11 -10.82 16.94 -2.01
N SER A 12 -9.93 16.95 -1.02
CA SER A 12 -8.63 16.28 -1.09
C SER A 12 -8.73 14.78 -1.40
N LEU A 13 -9.77 14.10 -0.92
CA LEU A 13 -10.05 12.69 -1.27
C LEU A 13 -10.42 12.51 -2.75
N VAL A 14 -11.23 13.40 -3.32
CA VAL A 14 -11.60 13.34 -4.74
C VAL A 14 -10.37 13.56 -5.61
N VAL A 15 -9.52 14.52 -5.23
CA VAL A 15 -8.23 14.76 -5.88
C VAL A 15 -7.34 13.51 -5.78
N ALA A 16 -7.29 12.87 -4.62
CA ALA A 16 -6.53 11.63 -4.43
C ALA A 16 -7.01 10.51 -5.37
N PHE A 17 -8.33 10.25 -5.44
CA PHE A 17 -8.88 9.26 -6.37
C PHE A 17 -8.59 9.60 -7.83
N ALA A 18 -8.67 10.87 -8.22
CA ALA A 18 -8.37 11.30 -9.57
C ALA A 18 -6.89 11.06 -9.92
N VAL A 19 -5.96 11.45 -9.03
CA VAL A 19 -4.51 11.27 -9.21
C VAL A 19 -4.16 9.78 -9.28
N ILE A 20 -4.68 8.96 -8.37
CA ILE A 20 -4.44 7.52 -8.37
C ILE A 20 -5.06 6.86 -9.61
N GLY A 21 -6.27 7.25 -10.01
CA GLY A 21 -6.93 6.72 -11.21
C GLY A 21 -6.15 7.02 -12.49
N VAL A 22 -5.66 8.26 -12.65
CA VAL A 22 -4.78 8.65 -13.76
C VAL A 22 -3.46 7.87 -13.70
N THR A 23 -2.87 7.69 -12.53
CA THR A 23 -1.62 6.94 -12.35
C THR A 23 -1.79 5.48 -12.79
N ILE A 24 -2.88 4.83 -12.38
CA ILE A 24 -3.22 3.46 -12.80
C ILE A 24 -3.44 3.41 -14.31
N TRP A 25 -4.22 4.34 -14.88
CA TRP A 25 -4.48 4.39 -16.31
C TRP A 25 -3.20 4.52 -17.14
N ILE A 26 -2.32 5.45 -16.77
CA ILE A 26 -0.99 5.62 -17.40
C ILE A 26 -0.16 4.34 -17.24
N SER A 27 -0.21 3.70 -16.08
CA SER A 27 0.57 2.49 -15.81
C SER A 27 0.15 1.31 -16.69
N TYR A 28 -1.15 1.12 -16.91
CA TYR A 28 -1.65 0.11 -17.85
C TYR A 28 -1.32 0.47 -19.30
N PHE A 29 -1.47 1.74 -19.69
CA PHE A 29 -1.06 2.20 -21.02
C PHE A 29 0.43 1.94 -21.30
N LEU A 30 1.30 2.18 -20.31
CA LEU A 30 2.74 1.89 -20.41
C LEU A 30 3.01 0.38 -20.41
N ALA A 31 2.32 -0.41 -19.59
CA ALA A 31 2.45 -1.86 -19.58
C ALA A 31 2.19 -2.45 -20.97
N ASP A 32 1.10 -2.04 -21.60
CA ASP A 32 0.70 -2.54 -22.91
C ASP A 32 1.66 -2.09 -24.00
N LYS A 33 2.05 -0.81 -24.03
CA LYS A 33 2.84 -0.24 -25.11
C LYS A 33 4.35 -0.52 -25.02
N LEU A 34 4.91 -0.59 -23.82
CA LEU A 34 6.35 -0.73 -23.61
C LEU A 34 6.75 -2.18 -23.29
N THR A 35 5.88 -2.94 -22.63
CA THR A 35 6.21 -4.30 -22.14
C THR A 35 5.40 -5.40 -22.82
N ASN A 36 4.54 -5.07 -23.80
CA ASN A 36 3.58 -5.99 -24.41
C ASN A 36 2.77 -6.76 -23.35
N GLY A 37 2.41 -6.10 -22.24
CA GLY A 37 1.66 -6.69 -21.13
C GLY A 37 2.44 -7.69 -20.27
N ARG A 38 3.76 -7.85 -20.43
CA ARG A 38 4.57 -8.76 -19.59
C ARG A 38 4.70 -8.27 -18.15
N ILE A 39 4.74 -6.96 -17.94
CA ILE A 39 4.74 -6.36 -16.61
C ILE A 39 3.32 -5.90 -16.30
N HIS A 40 2.77 -6.36 -15.17
CA HIS A 40 1.43 -5.96 -14.75
C HIS A 40 1.38 -4.46 -14.44
N GLY A 41 0.33 -3.76 -14.89
CA GLY A 41 0.19 -2.31 -14.72
C GLY A 41 0.31 -1.84 -13.26
N SER A 42 -0.13 -2.66 -12.29
CA SER A 42 0.03 -2.34 -10.86
C SER A 42 1.50 -2.22 -10.41
N ALA A 43 2.42 -3.00 -10.98
CA ALA A 43 3.84 -2.91 -10.64
C ALA A 43 4.45 -1.58 -11.10
N ILE A 44 4.05 -1.12 -12.30
CA ILE A 44 4.44 0.19 -12.83
C ILE A 44 3.84 1.30 -11.96
N ALA A 45 2.58 1.17 -11.54
CA ALA A 45 1.93 2.14 -10.67
C ALA A 45 2.64 2.26 -9.31
N ILE A 46 3.04 1.14 -8.70
CA ILE A 46 3.83 1.15 -7.46
C ILE A 46 5.17 1.85 -7.66
N ALA A 47 5.89 1.55 -8.74
CA ALA A 47 7.16 2.20 -9.04
C ALA A 47 6.99 3.72 -9.22
N LEU A 48 5.99 4.16 -9.97
CA LEU A 48 5.67 5.59 -10.13
C LEU A 48 5.29 6.25 -8.80
N GLY A 49 4.51 5.56 -7.96
CA GLY A 49 4.15 6.03 -6.62
C GLY A 49 5.36 6.20 -5.71
N LEU A 50 6.32 5.26 -5.73
CA LEU A 50 7.57 5.37 -4.97
C LEU A 50 8.43 6.53 -5.45
N VAL A 51 8.56 6.71 -6.77
CA VAL A 51 9.28 7.85 -7.36
C VAL A 51 8.62 9.17 -6.94
N ALA A 52 7.29 9.25 -7.01
CA ALA A 52 6.54 10.43 -6.57
C ALA A 52 6.72 10.68 -5.07
N ALA A 53 6.70 9.65 -4.23
CA ALA A 53 6.91 9.76 -2.79
C ALA A 53 8.31 10.28 -2.44
N TYR A 54 9.34 9.81 -3.16
CA TYR A 54 10.71 10.32 -3.00
C TYR A 54 10.77 11.82 -3.32
N PHE A 55 10.25 12.24 -4.48
CA PHE A 55 10.25 13.66 -4.84
C PHE A 55 9.38 14.51 -3.89
N GLY A 56 8.24 13.98 -3.45
CA GLY A 56 7.35 14.64 -2.49
C GLY A 56 8.02 14.89 -1.14
N GLY A 57 8.75 13.90 -0.63
CA GLY A 57 9.51 14.03 0.62
C GLY A 57 10.68 15.00 0.49
N VAL A 58 11.46 14.92 -0.61
CA VAL A 58 12.58 15.84 -0.85
C VAL A 58 12.10 17.30 -1.01
N ALA A 59 10.99 17.52 -1.71
CA ALA A 59 10.47 18.86 -1.95
C ALA A 59 9.85 19.51 -0.71
N THR A 60 9.21 18.73 0.17
CA THR A 60 8.55 19.24 1.39
C THR A 60 9.45 19.21 2.61
N GLY A 61 10.54 18.44 2.59
CA GLY A 61 11.35 18.11 3.77
C GLY A 61 10.61 17.23 4.78
N GLY A 62 9.46 16.66 4.40
CA GLY A 62 8.62 15.83 5.23
C GLY A 62 8.96 14.33 5.15
N ASN A 63 8.27 13.54 5.97
CA ASN A 63 8.51 12.10 6.13
C ASN A 63 7.36 11.23 5.57
N THR A 64 6.31 11.83 5.01
CA THR A 64 5.14 11.12 4.46
C THR A 64 5.02 11.19 2.93
N GLY A 65 6.04 11.74 2.26
CA GLY A 65 6.20 11.67 0.81
C GLY A 65 5.24 12.61 0.09
N VAL A 66 4.42 12.08 -0.83
CA VAL A 66 3.44 12.90 -1.57
C VAL A 66 2.37 13.49 -0.64
N ALA A 67 2.08 12.83 0.48
CA ALA A 67 1.07 13.29 1.43
C ALA A 67 1.49 14.57 2.20
N ASP A 68 2.78 14.88 2.25
CA ASP A 68 3.28 16.13 2.84
C ASP A 68 2.92 17.36 1.99
N VAL A 69 2.56 17.17 0.72
CA VAL A 69 2.07 18.24 -0.14
C VAL A 69 0.58 18.47 0.18
N ALA A 70 0.22 19.67 0.61
CA ALA A 70 -1.14 19.99 1.07
C ALA A 70 -2.24 19.56 0.08
N LEU A 71 -2.02 19.78 -1.23
CA LEU A 71 -2.92 19.41 -2.31
C LEU A 71 -3.17 17.89 -2.41
N PHE A 72 -2.22 17.08 -1.97
CA PHE A 72 -2.22 15.62 -2.05
C PHE A 72 -2.37 14.95 -0.67
N SER A 73 -2.68 15.72 0.38
CA SER A 73 -2.95 15.19 1.73
C SER A 73 -4.01 14.09 1.75
N GLY A 74 -4.99 14.14 0.83
CA GLY A 74 -5.99 13.10 0.66
C GLY A 74 -5.43 11.74 0.23
N ILE A 75 -4.26 11.70 -0.43
CA ILE A 75 -3.57 10.45 -0.78
C ILE A 75 -3.11 9.72 0.49
N GLY A 76 -2.65 10.46 1.50
CA GLY A 76 -2.28 9.87 2.80
C GLY A 76 -3.48 9.25 3.52
N LEU A 77 -4.64 9.92 3.50
CA LEU A 77 -5.88 9.38 4.05
C LEU A 77 -6.36 8.14 3.28
N MET A 78 -6.33 8.21 1.94
CA MET A 78 -6.71 7.12 1.06
C MET A 78 -5.81 5.90 1.27
N GLY A 79 -4.50 6.05 1.15
CA GLY A 79 -3.54 4.95 1.29
C GLY A 79 -3.34 4.44 2.71
N GLY A 80 -3.76 5.20 3.73
CA GLY A 80 -3.66 4.84 5.14
C GLY A 80 -4.84 4.00 5.63
N GLY A 81 -5.47 4.44 6.72
CA GLY A 81 -6.55 3.69 7.37
C GLY A 81 -7.76 3.43 6.46
N MET A 82 -8.10 4.34 5.54
CA MET A 82 -9.30 4.20 4.72
C MET A 82 -9.23 3.00 3.77
N MET A 83 -8.17 2.86 2.96
CA MET A 83 -8.05 1.70 2.06
C MET A 83 -7.79 0.40 2.81
N ARG A 84 -7.08 0.44 3.95
CA ARG A 84 -6.94 -0.75 4.82
C ARG A 84 -8.31 -1.24 5.28
N ASP A 85 -9.11 -0.37 5.86
CA ASP A 85 -10.42 -0.73 6.41
C ASP A 85 -11.37 -1.18 5.28
N PHE A 86 -11.32 -0.51 4.12
CA PHE A 86 -12.02 -0.95 2.91
C PHE A 86 -11.60 -2.37 2.49
N ALA A 87 -10.30 -2.67 2.45
CA ALA A 87 -9.80 -4.00 2.06
C ALA A 87 -10.22 -5.09 3.04
N ILE A 88 -10.21 -4.81 4.36
CA ILE A 88 -10.70 -5.72 5.40
C ILE A 88 -12.18 -6.02 5.18
N VAL A 89 -12.99 -4.96 5.04
CA VAL A 89 -14.44 -5.08 4.85
C VAL A 89 -14.78 -5.80 3.54
N ALA A 90 -14.12 -5.45 2.43
CA ALA A 90 -14.32 -6.07 1.13
C ALA A 90 -13.98 -7.57 1.15
N THR A 91 -12.90 -7.96 1.84
CA THR A 91 -12.52 -9.36 2.02
C THR A 91 -13.54 -10.11 2.88
N ALA A 92 -14.03 -9.49 3.95
CA ALA A 92 -15.04 -10.08 4.82
C ALA A 92 -16.36 -10.34 4.06
N PHE A 93 -16.79 -9.41 3.20
CA PHE A 93 -17.97 -9.60 2.35
C PHE A 93 -17.78 -10.67 1.25
N GLY A 94 -16.54 -10.88 0.79
CA GLY A 94 -16.21 -11.88 -0.23
C GLY A 94 -16.10 -13.32 0.30
N VAL A 95 -16.11 -13.52 1.63
CA VAL A 95 -15.81 -14.83 2.22
C VAL A 95 -17.03 -15.77 2.23
N HIS A 96 -16.83 -17.01 1.80
CA HIS A 96 -17.85 -18.06 1.91
C HIS A 96 -17.70 -18.81 3.25
N LEU A 97 -18.69 -18.68 4.13
CA LEU A 97 -18.66 -19.31 5.46
C LEU A 97 -18.51 -20.83 5.42
N SER A 98 -18.96 -21.49 4.35
CA SER A 98 -18.78 -22.93 4.15
C SER A 98 -17.31 -23.30 3.98
N GLU A 99 -16.52 -22.48 3.28
CA GLU A 99 -15.10 -22.72 3.05
C GLU A 99 -14.28 -22.47 4.32
N LEU A 100 -14.63 -21.45 5.11
CA LEU A 100 -14.01 -21.22 6.42
C LEU A 100 -14.23 -22.41 7.36
N LYS A 101 -15.45 -22.98 7.38
CA LYS A 101 -15.75 -24.18 8.17
C LYS A 101 -14.97 -25.40 7.70
N LYS A 102 -14.79 -25.57 6.39
CA LYS A 102 -13.98 -26.66 5.82
C LYS A 102 -12.50 -26.51 6.16
N ALA A 103 -11.96 -25.29 6.09
CA ALA A 103 -10.58 -25.00 6.45
C ALA A 103 -10.31 -25.31 7.93
N GLY A 104 -11.28 -25.03 8.80
CA GLY A 104 -11.28 -25.45 10.20
C GLY A 104 -10.00 -25.05 10.93
N LEU A 105 -9.48 -25.97 11.75
CA LEU A 105 -8.27 -25.75 12.54
C LEU A 105 -7.01 -25.53 11.69
N ALA A 106 -6.91 -26.19 10.53
CA ALA A 106 -5.78 -26.04 9.63
C ALA A 106 -5.68 -24.61 9.08
N GLY A 107 -6.82 -23.99 8.74
CA GLY A 107 -6.88 -22.59 8.33
C GLY A 107 -6.38 -21.63 9.42
N VAL A 108 -6.82 -21.84 10.65
CA VAL A 108 -6.39 -21.01 11.80
C VAL A 108 -4.87 -21.14 12.03
N ILE A 109 -4.36 -22.36 12.07
CA ILE A 109 -2.92 -22.60 12.24
C ILE A 109 -2.13 -21.97 11.10
N SER A 110 -2.63 -22.07 9.85
CA SER A 110 -1.97 -21.48 8.68
C SER A 110 -1.84 -19.96 8.79
N ILE A 111 -2.83 -19.25 9.34
CA ILE A 111 -2.78 -17.80 9.51
C ILE A 111 -1.68 -17.45 10.53
N PHE A 112 -1.70 -18.07 11.71
CA PHE A 112 -0.68 -17.80 12.74
C PHE A 112 0.72 -18.17 12.27
N ALA A 113 0.87 -19.33 11.62
CA ALA A 113 2.13 -19.76 11.03
C ALA A 113 2.61 -18.78 9.96
N GLY A 114 1.72 -18.35 9.06
CA GLY A 114 2.03 -17.36 8.02
C GLY A 114 2.51 -16.04 8.61
N VAL A 115 1.84 -15.52 9.65
CA VAL A 115 2.23 -14.27 10.32
C VAL A 115 3.58 -14.42 11.00
N ILE A 116 3.77 -15.45 11.83
CA ILE A 116 4.99 -15.65 12.61
C ILE A 116 6.19 -15.87 11.67
N VAL A 117 6.05 -16.78 10.69
CA VAL A 117 7.15 -17.09 9.76
C VAL A 117 7.49 -15.88 8.90
N SER A 118 6.49 -15.18 8.33
CA SER A 118 6.75 -14.00 7.49
C SER A 118 7.42 -12.88 8.29
N PHE A 119 6.96 -12.64 9.53
CA PHE A 119 7.57 -11.64 10.40
C PHE A 119 9.01 -11.99 10.75
N VAL A 120 9.26 -13.23 11.19
CA VAL A 120 10.61 -13.67 11.59
C VAL A 120 11.58 -13.61 10.41
N VAL A 121 11.16 -14.07 9.23
CA VAL A 121 12.00 -14.02 8.03
C VAL A 121 12.26 -12.57 7.60
N GLY A 122 11.22 -11.72 7.57
CA GLY A 122 11.38 -10.30 7.23
C GLY A 122 12.29 -9.55 8.22
N ALA A 123 12.10 -9.79 9.52
CA ALA A 123 12.93 -9.22 10.57
C ALA A 123 14.39 -9.72 10.51
N ALA A 124 14.60 -11.01 10.24
CA ALA A 124 15.94 -11.58 10.06
C ALA A 124 16.64 -10.95 8.85
N ILE A 125 15.93 -10.76 7.74
CA ILE A 125 16.46 -10.06 6.57
C ILE A 125 16.81 -8.61 6.92
N ALA A 126 15.96 -7.89 7.67
CA ALA A 126 16.29 -6.54 8.13
C ALA A 126 17.59 -6.52 8.96
N VAL A 127 17.76 -7.43 9.92
CA VAL A 127 18.99 -7.50 10.72
C VAL A 127 20.21 -7.84 9.85
N MET A 128 20.08 -8.76 8.88
CA MET A 128 21.16 -9.08 7.94
C MET A 128 21.57 -7.89 7.06
N PHE A 129 20.64 -7.00 6.76
CA PHE A 129 20.90 -5.74 6.05
C PHE A 129 21.43 -4.61 6.97
N GLY A 130 21.65 -4.89 8.26
CA GLY A 130 22.28 -3.98 9.21
C GLY A 130 21.32 -3.08 9.97
N TYR A 131 20.00 -3.31 9.91
CA TYR A 131 19.05 -2.58 10.75
C TYR A 131 19.18 -3.04 12.20
N THR A 132 19.37 -2.09 13.12
CA THR A 132 19.54 -2.35 14.56
C THR A 132 18.40 -1.81 15.41
N ASP A 133 17.62 -0.86 14.88
CA ASP A 133 16.51 -0.27 15.62
C ASP A 133 15.25 -1.15 15.52
N ALA A 134 14.61 -1.35 16.67
CA ALA A 134 13.43 -2.21 16.76
C ALA A 134 12.27 -1.72 15.88
N ALA A 135 12.16 -0.40 15.64
CA ALA A 135 11.10 0.19 14.84
C ALA A 135 11.24 -0.23 13.36
N ALA A 136 12.39 -0.01 12.73
CA ALA A 136 12.64 -0.37 11.34
C ALA A 136 12.59 -1.88 11.11
N ILE A 137 13.16 -2.68 12.02
CA ILE A 137 13.07 -4.14 11.95
C ILE A 137 11.60 -4.58 11.96
N THR A 138 10.80 -4.02 12.87
CA THR A 138 9.37 -4.35 12.97
C THR A 138 8.59 -3.84 11.76
N THR A 139 8.93 -2.67 11.21
CA THR A 139 8.30 -2.13 10.00
C THR A 139 8.55 -3.04 8.79
N ILE A 140 9.79 -3.51 8.59
CA ILE A 140 10.12 -4.43 7.49
C ILE A 140 9.45 -5.80 7.72
N GLY A 141 9.51 -6.33 8.94
CA GLY A 141 8.85 -7.60 9.30
C GLY A 141 7.34 -7.53 9.11
N ALA A 142 6.69 -6.46 9.56
CA ALA A 142 5.26 -6.23 9.37
C ALA A 142 4.91 -6.03 7.89
N GLY A 143 5.76 -5.36 7.11
CA GLY A 143 5.61 -5.25 5.66
C GLY A 143 5.64 -6.61 4.95
N ALA A 144 6.47 -7.54 5.41
CA ALA A 144 6.48 -8.91 4.91
C ALA A 144 5.17 -9.65 5.25
N VAL A 145 4.65 -9.46 6.48
CA VAL A 145 3.36 -10.04 6.89
C VAL A 145 2.22 -9.54 6.01
N THR A 146 2.11 -8.23 5.79
CA THR A 146 1.00 -7.66 5.01
C THR A 146 1.03 -8.07 3.53
N TYR A 147 2.22 -8.33 2.99
CA TYR A 147 2.36 -8.85 1.63
C TYR A 147 1.93 -10.31 1.49
N ILE A 148 2.29 -11.18 2.46
CA ILE A 148 2.05 -12.63 2.38
C ILE A 148 0.67 -13.02 2.91
N VAL A 149 0.28 -12.49 4.06
CA VAL A 149 -0.97 -12.84 4.76
C VAL A 149 -2.10 -11.89 4.37
N GLY A 150 -1.77 -10.69 3.89
CA GLY A 150 -2.73 -9.64 3.58
C GLY A 150 -2.89 -8.64 4.73
N PRO A 151 -3.73 -7.61 4.55
CA PRO A 151 -4.04 -6.66 5.60
C PRO A 151 -4.78 -7.37 6.74
N VAL A 152 -4.15 -7.43 7.91
CA VAL A 152 -4.71 -7.95 9.16
C VAL A 152 -5.10 -6.78 10.06
#